data_AF-A0A0N8VZ93-F1
#
_entry.id   AF-A0A0N8VZ93-F1
#
_cell.length_a   1.000
_cell.length_b   1.000
_cell.length_c   1.000
_cell.angle_alpha   90.00
_cell.angle_beta   90.00
_cell.angle_gamma   90.00
#
_symmetry.space_group_name_H-M   'P 1'
#
loop_
_entity.id
_entity.type
_entity.pdbx_description
1 polymer ?
#
loop_
_entity_poly.entity_id
_entity_poly.type
_entity_poly.pdbx_seq_one_letter_code
_entity_poly.pdbx_strand_id
1 'polypeptide(L)'
;MKRKNDRVLAFCDDVQNKSIYQDMYASFRRNGLPDDPTNKLTSFTDGLHFTPSHHSRMVQAIDLISYVYRRNFIQKYTDPRAHKVFENLWKELEPLAQRGYHRTW
;
A
#
# COMPACT_ATOMS: atom_id res chain seq x y z
N MET A 1 9.63 -1.77 -13.02
CA MET A 1 9.09 -0.96 -14.14
C MET A 1 7.64 -1.39 -14.36
N LYS A 2 6.64 -0.59 -13.93
CA LYS A 2 5.22 -0.91 -14.12
C LYS A 2 4.93 -1.05 -15.61
N ARG A 3 4.32 -2.16 -16.04
CA ARG A 3 3.87 -2.27 -17.44
C ARG A 3 2.56 -1.49 -17.57
N LYS A 4 2.35 -0.90 -18.74
CA LYS A 4 1.25 0.06 -19.00
C LYS A 4 -0.17 -0.54 -18.85
N ASN A 5 -0.29 -1.86 -18.62
CA ASN A 5 -1.55 -2.62 -18.62
C ASN A 5 -1.80 -3.44 -17.34
N ASP A 6 -1.01 -3.26 -16.28
CA ASP A 6 -1.19 -4.04 -15.05
C ASP A 6 -2.51 -3.65 -14.36
N ARG A 7 -3.32 -4.66 -14.02
CA ARG A 7 -4.57 -4.50 -13.26
C ARG A 7 -4.28 -4.59 -11.77
N VAL A 8 -4.82 -3.65 -10.99
CA VAL A 8 -4.54 -3.54 -9.55
C VAL A 8 -5.84 -3.70 -8.75
N LEU A 9 -5.77 -4.55 -7.73
CA LEU A 9 -6.81 -4.70 -6.71
C LEU A 9 -6.25 -4.22 -5.37
N ALA A 10 -7.01 -3.40 -4.66
CA ALA A 10 -6.59 -2.80 -3.39
C ALA A 10 -7.39 -3.39 -2.23
N PHE A 11 -6.66 -3.97 -1.27
CA PHE A 11 -7.21 -4.39 0.02
C PHE A 11 -6.66 -3.50 1.12
N CYS A 12 -7.56 -2.98 1.94
CA CYS A 12 -7.27 -2.12 3.07
C CYS A 12 -7.77 -2.80 4.35
N ASP A 13 -7.11 -2.50 5.47
CA ASP A 13 -7.64 -2.84 6.78
C ASP A 13 -8.94 -2.07 7.04
N ASP A 14 -9.85 -2.64 7.81
CA ASP A 14 -11.13 -2.02 8.17
C ASP A 14 -10.89 -0.75 9.00
N VAL A 15 -11.54 0.34 8.58
CA VAL A 15 -11.45 1.65 9.21
C VAL A 15 -12.85 2.24 9.31
N GLN A 16 -13.09 3.04 10.36
CA GLN A 16 -14.42 3.61 10.62
C GLN A 16 -14.97 4.43 9.44
N ASN A 17 -14.09 5.14 8.72
CA ASN A 17 -14.45 6.06 7.63
C ASN A 17 -14.29 5.46 6.23
N LYS A 18 -14.47 4.15 6.07
CA LYS A 18 -14.25 3.44 4.78
C LYS A 18 -14.98 4.04 3.59
N SER A 19 -16.23 4.47 3.76
CA SER A 19 -17.04 5.08 2.69
C SER A 19 -16.39 6.36 2.16
N ILE A 20 -15.86 7.21 3.03
CA ILE A 20 -15.16 8.44 2.66
C ILE A 20 -13.96 8.11 1.78
N TYR A 21 -13.16 7.11 2.17
CA TYR A 21 -12.00 6.70 1.38
C TYR A 21 -12.41 6.07 0.03
N GLN A 22 -13.49 5.28 -0.01
CA GLN A 22 -14.03 4.73 -1.26
C GLN A 22 -14.51 5.84 -2.20
N ASP A 23 -15.19 6.86 -1.68
CA ASP A 23 -15.70 7.98 -2.47
C ASP A 23 -14.56 8.87 -3.00
N MET A 24 -13.60 9.22 -2.14
CA MET A 24 -12.38 9.94 -2.55
C MET A 24 -11.65 9.17 -3.65
N TYR A 25 -11.49 7.86 -3.47
CA TYR A 25 -10.85 7.00 -4.44
C TYR A 25 -11.60 6.92 -5.78
N ALA A 26 -12.93 6.77 -5.74
CA ALA A 26 -13.78 6.78 -6.93
C ALA A 26 -13.74 8.13 -7.65
N SER A 27 -13.56 9.23 -6.91
CA SER A 27 -13.33 10.56 -7.47
C SER A 27 -11.98 10.63 -8.19
N PHE A 28 -10.88 10.22 -7.54
CA PHE A 28 -9.54 10.21 -8.17
C PHE A 28 -9.47 9.31 -9.41
N ARG A 29 -10.17 8.18 -9.42
CA ARG A 29 -10.23 7.30 -10.59
C ARG A 29 -10.91 7.96 -11.79
N ARG A 30 -11.97 8.73 -11.55
CA ARG A 30 -12.73 9.42 -12.61
C ARG A 30 -12.04 10.71 -13.06
N ASN A 31 -11.60 11.50 -12.10
CA ASN A 31 -11.26 12.91 -12.29
C ASN A 31 -9.75 13.16 -12.29
N GLY A 32 -8.93 12.25 -11.77
CA GLY A 32 -7.51 12.49 -11.51
C GLY A 32 -7.29 13.33 -10.25
N LEU A 33 -6.06 13.77 -10.03
CA LEU A 33 -5.75 14.71 -8.95
C LEU A 33 -6.32 16.09 -9.28
N PRO A 34 -6.74 16.90 -8.28
CA PRO A 34 -7.24 18.27 -8.51
C PRO A 34 -6.31 19.12 -9.38
N ASP A 35 -4.99 19.01 -9.13
CA ASP A 35 -3.96 19.79 -9.81
C ASP A 35 -3.38 19.06 -11.04
N ASP A 36 -3.72 17.79 -11.24
CA ASP A 36 -3.29 16.99 -12.38
C ASP A 36 -4.37 15.96 -12.79
N PRO A 37 -5.31 16.36 -13.65
CA PRO A 37 -6.39 15.49 -14.13
C PRO A 37 -5.90 14.31 -14.98
N THR A 38 -4.65 14.34 -15.45
CA THR A 38 -4.06 13.24 -16.24
C THR A 38 -3.52 12.13 -15.35
N ASN A 39 -3.19 12.44 -14.10
CA ASN A 39 -2.76 11.49 -13.09
C ASN A 39 -3.96 10.75 -12.48
N LYS A 40 -4.43 9.75 -13.22
CA LYS A 40 -5.56 8.90 -12.84
C LYS A 40 -5.09 7.51 -12.41
N LEU A 41 -5.84 6.90 -11.51
CA LEU A 41 -5.62 5.51 -11.07
C LEU A 41 -6.26 4.49 -12.05
N THR A 42 -5.95 4.60 -13.35
CA THR A 42 -6.59 3.82 -14.44
C THR A 42 -6.30 2.32 -14.40
N SER A 43 -5.22 1.93 -13.73
CA SER A 43 -4.80 0.53 -13.60
C SER A 43 -5.62 -0.25 -12.57
N PHE A 44 -6.38 0.42 -11.71
CA PHE A 44 -7.17 -0.27 -10.70
C PHE A 44 -8.53 -0.68 -11.23
N THR A 45 -8.86 -1.96 -11.09
CA THR A 45 -10.03 -2.57 -11.72
C THR A 45 -11.31 -2.45 -10.91
N ASP A 46 -11.20 -2.12 -9.63
CA ASP A 46 -12.33 -2.10 -8.68
C ASP A 46 -12.16 -1.01 -7.61
N GLY A 47 -13.13 -0.87 -6.72
CA GLY A 47 -13.05 -0.03 -5.52
C GLY A 47 -12.07 -0.55 -4.47
N LEU A 48 -11.87 0.23 -3.42
CA LEU A 48 -11.11 -0.19 -2.24
C LEU A 48 -11.91 -1.23 -1.44
N HIS A 49 -11.33 -2.41 -1.24
CA HIS A 49 -11.91 -3.47 -0.42
C HIS A 49 -11.41 -3.36 1.02
N PHE A 50 -12.31 -3.30 1.99
CA PHE A 50 -11.98 -3.22 3.41
C PHE A 50 -12.27 -4.57 4.06
N THR A 51 -11.29 -5.12 4.76
CA THR A 51 -11.44 -6.37 5.52
C THR A 51 -10.79 -6.21 6.88
N PRO A 52 -11.42 -6.70 7.97
CA PRO A 52 -10.80 -6.64 9.28
C PRO A 52 -9.49 -7.43 9.27
N SER A 53 -8.38 -6.77 9.54
CA SER A 53 -7.04 -7.37 9.50
C SER A 53 -6.95 -8.62 10.35
N HIS A 54 -7.58 -8.66 11.52
CA HIS A 54 -7.60 -9.83 12.40
C HIS A 54 -8.20 -11.11 11.77
N HIS A 55 -8.98 -10.99 10.70
CA HIS A 55 -9.54 -12.11 9.94
C HIS A 55 -8.81 -12.41 8.62
N SER A 56 -7.85 -11.56 8.20
CA SER A 56 -7.16 -11.69 6.91
C SER A 56 -5.64 -11.71 7.04
N ARG A 57 -5.05 -12.91 6.97
CA ARG A 57 -3.58 -13.11 7.04
C ARG A 57 -2.81 -12.36 5.96
N MET A 58 -3.39 -12.19 4.76
CA MET A 58 -2.74 -11.46 3.68
C MET A 58 -2.71 -9.95 3.94
N VAL A 59 -3.78 -9.39 4.49
CA VAL A 59 -3.81 -7.96 4.85
C VAL A 59 -2.85 -7.68 6.00
N GLN A 60 -2.78 -8.56 7.01
CA GLN A 60 -1.76 -8.48 8.06
C GLN A 60 -0.33 -8.49 7.50
N ALA A 61 -0.04 -9.38 6.54
CA ALA A 61 1.28 -9.46 5.93
C ALA A 61 1.65 -8.18 5.15
N ILE A 62 0.71 -7.61 4.39
CA ILE A 62 0.92 -6.36 3.66
C ILE A 62 1.08 -5.18 4.62
N ASP A 63 0.29 -5.14 5.69
CA ASP A 63 0.39 -4.09 6.72
C ASP A 63 1.77 -4.11 7.40
N LEU A 64 2.26 -5.30 7.78
CA LEU A 64 3.59 -5.45 8.36
C LEU A 64 4.70 -4.93 7.42
N ILE A 65 4.67 -5.31 6.14
CA ILE A 65 5.66 -4.84 5.14
C ILE A 65 5.58 -3.33 5.00
N SER A 66 4.37 -2.78 4.90
CA SER A 66 4.12 -1.34 4.72
C SER A 66 4.59 -0.53 5.93
N TYR A 67 4.33 -1.04 7.13
CA TYR A 67 4.75 -0.46 8.40
C TYR A 67 6.28 -0.40 8.52
N VAL A 68 6.97 -1.52 8.27
CA VAL A 68 8.43 -1.58 8.33
C VAL A 68 9.07 -0.68 7.27
N TYR A 69 8.55 -0.68 6.03
CA TYR A 69 9.03 0.21 4.98
C TYR A 69 8.95 1.68 5.40
N ARG A 70 7.78 2.11 5.90
CA ARG A 70 7.59 3.50 6.33
C ARG A 70 8.54 3.88 7.46
N ARG A 71 8.72 3.01 8.45
CA ARG A 71 9.63 3.26 9.59
C ARG A 71 11.12 3.19 9.22
N ASN A 72 11.47 2.49 8.14
CA ASN A 72 12.86 2.41 7.68
C ASN A 72 13.25 3.59 6.76
N PHE A 73 12.37 3.97 5.83
CA PHE A 73 12.71 4.93 4.75
C PHE A 73 12.08 6.30 4.89
N ILE A 74 10.87 6.40 5.45
CA ILE A 74 10.10 7.65 5.48
C ILE A 74 10.27 8.36 6.84
N GLN A 75 10.15 7.61 7.93
CA GLN A 75 10.17 8.14 9.28
C GLN A 75 11.46 7.72 9.98
N LYS A 76 12.49 8.57 9.91
CA LYS A 76 13.79 8.31 10.55
C LYS A 76 13.68 8.46 12.07
N TYR A 77 14.19 7.49 12.82
CA TYR A 77 14.30 7.57 14.28
C TYR A 77 15.58 8.30 14.70
N THR A 78 15.50 9.00 15.83
CA THR A 78 16.66 9.58 16.50
C THR A 78 17.48 8.52 17.25
N ASP A 79 16.84 7.45 17.74
CA ASP A 79 17.52 6.35 18.42
C ASP A 79 18.17 5.38 17.42
N PRO A 80 19.50 5.20 17.45
CA PRO A 80 20.20 4.28 16.55
C PRO A 80 19.84 2.81 16.76
N ARG A 81 19.38 2.41 17.97
CA ARG A 81 18.93 1.04 18.24
C ARG A 81 17.65 0.73 17.48
N ALA A 82 16.70 1.66 17.51
CA ALA A 82 15.46 1.55 16.76
C ALA A 82 15.74 1.48 15.26
N HIS A 83 16.64 2.33 14.76
CA HIS A 83 17.04 2.29 13.35
C HIS A 83 17.59 0.92 12.93
N LYS A 84 18.53 0.37 13.70
CA LYS A 84 19.11 -0.96 13.43
C LYS A 84 18.06 -2.08 13.43
N VAL A 85 17.07 -2.02 14.31
CA VAL A 85 15.96 -3.00 14.33
C VAL A 85 15.15 -2.94 13.04
N PHE A 86 14.73 -1.75 12.60
CA PHE A 86 13.94 -1.61 11.38
C PHE A 86 14.75 -1.91 10.11
N GLU A 87 16.05 -1.63 10.10
CA GLU A 87 16.95 -2.01 9.01
C GLU A 87 17.04 -3.54 8.90
N ASN A 88 17.20 -4.25 10.02
CA ASN A 88 17.24 -5.71 10.04
C ASN A 88 15.89 -6.31 9.63
N LEU A 89 14.78 -5.78 10.14
CA LEU A 89 13.43 -6.21 9.73
C LEU A 89 13.22 -5.99 8.23
N TRP A 90 13.70 -4.88 7.68
CA TRP A 90 13.59 -4.62 6.25
C TRP A 90 14.39 -5.62 5.42
N LYS A 91 15.62 -5.98 5.82
CA LYS A 91 16.43 -6.99 5.13
C LYS A 91 15.70 -8.33 4.98
N GLU A 92 14.96 -8.75 6.00
CA GLU A 92 14.15 -9.97 5.97
C GLU A 92 12.91 -9.85 5.07
N LEU A 93 12.27 -8.68 5.06
CA LEU A 93 11.01 -8.45 4.33
C LEU A 93 11.20 -8.01 2.88
N GLU A 94 12.36 -7.44 2.52
CA GLU A 94 12.65 -6.91 1.19
C GLU A 94 12.42 -7.94 0.08
N PRO A 95 12.83 -9.21 0.18
CA PRO A 95 12.56 -10.21 -0.85
C PRO A 95 11.06 -10.44 -1.08
N LEU A 96 10.25 -10.36 -0.02
CA LEU A 96 8.79 -10.50 -0.10
C LEU A 96 8.16 -9.29 -0.77
N ALA A 97 8.62 -8.08 -0.40
CA ALA A 97 8.18 -6.83 -1.03
C ALA A 97 8.50 -6.85 -2.53
N GLN A 98 9.72 -7.21 -2.92
CA GLN A 98 10.14 -7.32 -4.32
C GLN A 98 9.29 -8.35 -5.08
N ARG A 99 9.03 -9.54 -4.52
CA ARG A 99 8.13 -10.53 -5.13
C ARG A 99 6.71 -9.98 -5.33
N GLY A 100 6.19 -9.19 -4.40
CA GLY A 100 4.91 -8.51 -4.53
C GLY A 100 4.88 -7.52 -5.69
N TYR A 101 5.95 -6.74 -5.88
CA TYR A 101 6.08 -5.82 -7.02
C TYR A 101 6.14 -6.52 -8.38
N HIS A 102 6.59 -7.78 -8.41
CA HIS A 102 6.75 -8.56 -9.64
C HIS A 102 5.59 -9.51 -9.95
N ARG A 103 4.62 -9.68 -9.04
CA ARG A 103 3.40 -10.45 -9.31
C ARG A 103 2.39 -9.60 -10.08
N THR A 104 2.52 -9.61 -11.40
CA THR A 104 1.42 -9.32 -12.31
C THR A 104 0.56 -10.57 -12.41
N TRP A 105 -0.69 -10.51 -11.94
CA TRP A 105 -1.71 -11.51 -12.25
C TRP A 105 -2.47 -11.08 -13.51
#